data_AF-A0A2T3A2M1-F1
#
_entry.id   AF-A0A2T3A2M1-F1
#
_cell.length_a   1.000
_cell.length_b   1.000
_cell.length_c   1.000
_cell.angle_alpha   90.00
_cell.angle_beta   90.00
_cell.angle_gamma   90.00
#
_symmetry.space_group_name_H-M   'P 1'
#
loop_
_entity.id
_entity.type
_entity.pdbx_description
1 polymer ?
#
loop_
_entity_poly.entity_id
_entity_poly.type
_entity_poly.pdbx_seq_one_letter_code
_entity_poly.pdbx_strand_id
1 'polypeptide(L)'
;MATRVKLRGALGTALQRLWVRQHKTVFVTGLLCLIVLTVPAIIPVPHTVQASRWIKNDALHARTAACDADMPQGYGPRVTEPFSDDAQGFLNFPLFAELAGASTAVAGYKLAAKNKETTVGKKAVIHSLGQNNIDTYNPQICATQCDNLPGCVAFNIYFQRSPRVAPSSTSNGACPSPEPMTNIFCSYYSTKLTARDLIRYGEMRGQFQIVVAGSNLYNKIDEQAFEWLPRSTMPLTLEAQEVAPMNEGENISK
;
A
#
# COMPACT_ATOMS: atom_id res chain seq x y z
N MET A 1 -29.47 10.53 -78.24
CA MET A 1 -28.06 10.92 -78.02
C MET A 1 -27.68 10.39 -76.63
N ALA A 2 -27.07 9.21 -76.51
CA ALA A 2 -25.62 8.93 -76.65
C ALA A 2 -24.84 9.49 -75.42
N THR A 3 -24.02 8.78 -74.61
CA THR A 3 -23.46 7.40 -74.60
C THR A 3 -22.85 7.13 -73.20
N ARG A 4 -22.75 5.86 -72.77
CA ARG A 4 -21.92 5.34 -71.66
C ARG A 4 -20.41 5.48 -71.96
N VAL A 5 -19.53 5.59 -70.94
CA VAL A 5 -18.22 4.87 -70.90
C VAL A 5 -17.81 4.58 -69.43
N LYS A 6 -17.16 3.43 -69.28
CA LYS A 6 -16.70 2.64 -68.13
C LYS A 6 -15.16 2.63 -68.15
N LEU A 7 -14.47 2.36 -67.04
CA LEU A 7 -13.17 1.60 -66.89
C LEU A 7 -12.50 2.04 -65.56
N ARG A 8 -12.27 1.23 -64.51
CA ARG A 8 -11.56 -0.06 -64.28
C ARG A 8 -10.02 -0.01 -64.38
N GLY A 9 -9.38 -0.43 -63.29
CA GLY A 9 -8.04 -1.06 -63.15
C GLY A 9 -7.68 -1.10 -61.66
N ALA A 10 -7.73 -2.20 -60.89
CA ALA A 10 -7.01 -3.50 -60.98
C ALA A 10 -5.47 -3.27 -60.96
N LEU A 11 -4.60 -3.93 -60.21
CA LEU A 11 -4.48 -5.22 -59.49
C LEU A 11 -3.50 -4.94 -58.30
N GLY A 12 -3.32 -5.69 -57.21
CA GLY A 12 -3.54 -7.10 -56.88
C GLY A 12 -2.30 -7.60 -56.12
N THR A 13 -2.51 -8.25 -54.96
CA THR A 13 -1.83 -9.48 -54.43
C THR A 13 -0.30 -9.56 -54.39
N ALA A 14 0.41 -10.24 -53.50
CA ALA A 14 0.22 -11.03 -52.28
C ALA A 14 1.61 -11.66 -51.96
N LEU A 15 1.70 -12.44 -50.87
CA LEU A 15 2.74 -13.46 -50.54
C LEU A 15 4.01 -12.93 -49.83
N GLN A 16 4.22 -13.25 -48.54
CA GLN A 16 4.55 -14.53 -47.88
C GLN A 16 6.04 -14.91 -47.90
N ARG A 17 6.59 -14.96 -46.67
CA ARG A 17 7.39 -16.03 -46.06
C ARG A 17 8.87 -16.24 -46.45
N LEU A 18 9.63 -16.40 -45.35
CA LEU A 18 10.67 -17.42 -45.06
C LEU A 18 12.14 -17.13 -45.41
N TRP A 19 12.94 -17.14 -44.34
CA TRP A 19 14.33 -17.63 -44.17
C TRP A 19 15.43 -16.94 -45.00
N VAL A 20 16.63 -16.66 -44.48
CA VAL A 20 17.68 -17.65 -44.18
C VAL A 20 18.74 -17.02 -43.25
N ARG A 21 19.18 -17.83 -42.29
CA ARG A 21 20.30 -17.64 -41.36
C ARG A 21 21.62 -17.92 -42.11
N GLN A 22 22.60 -17.01 -42.10
CA GLN A 22 23.95 -17.30 -42.65
C GLN A 22 25.05 -17.09 -41.60
N HIS A 23 25.69 -18.20 -41.24
CA HIS A 23 26.97 -18.27 -40.55
C HIS A 23 28.10 -18.05 -41.57
N LYS A 24 29.03 -17.13 -41.29
CA LYS A 24 30.25 -16.95 -42.08
C LYS A 24 31.42 -17.69 -41.43
N THR A 25 31.80 -18.79 -42.06
CA THR A 25 33.12 -19.44 -41.98
C THR A 25 34.13 -18.62 -42.78
N VAL A 26 35.31 -18.35 -42.21
CA VAL A 26 36.46 -17.76 -42.93
C VAL A 26 37.58 -18.78 -43.03
N PHE A 27 38.04 -18.93 -44.27
CA PHE A 27 39.07 -19.83 -44.77
C PHE A 27 40.47 -19.45 -44.29
N VAL A 28 41.28 -20.48 -44.01
CA VAL A 28 42.70 -20.41 -43.69
C VAL A 28 43.51 -20.52 -44.99
N THR A 29 44.41 -19.57 -45.23
CA THR A 29 45.51 -19.74 -46.20
C THR A 29 46.83 -19.38 -45.51
N GLY A 30 47.73 -20.36 -45.50
CA GLY A 30 48.97 -20.34 -44.74
C GLY A 30 50.07 -19.47 -45.36
N LEU A 31 50.93 -18.99 -44.46
CA LEU A 31 52.28 -18.54 -44.77
C LEU A 31 53.20 -19.17 -43.73
N LEU A 32 54.07 -20.09 -44.19
CA LEU A 32 55.12 -20.68 -43.37
C LEU A 32 56.09 -19.58 -42.91
N CYS A 33 56.14 -19.33 -41.60
CA CYS A 33 57.21 -18.59 -40.97
C CYS A 33 58.03 -19.56 -40.13
N LEU A 34 59.23 -19.88 -40.61
CA LEU A 34 60.27 -20.60 -39.87
C LEU A 34 60.68 -19.74 -38.68
N ILE A 35 60.23 -20.09 -37.47
CA ILE A 35 60.73 -19.52 -36.22
C ILE A 35 61.41 -20.63 -35.43
N VAL A 36 62.67 -20.35 -35.14
CA VAL A 36 63.68 -21.15 -34.46
C VAL A 36 63.15 -21.69 -33.13
N LEU A 37 63.23 -23.01 -32.94
CA LEU A 37 62.94 -23.67 -31.67
C LEU A 37 64.04 -23.34 -30.65
N THR A 38 63.82 -22.31 -29.84
CA THR A 38 64.45 -22.20 -28.52
C THR A 38 63.41 -22.55 -27.49
N VAL A 39 63.53 -23.73 -26.85
CA VAL A 39 62.67 -24.16 -25.74
C VAL A 39 63.05 -23.31 -24.52
N PRO A 40 62.19 -22.41 -24.01
CA PRO A 40 62.46 -21.81 -22.71
C PRO A 40 62.15 -22.85 -21.63
N ALA A 41 63.11 -23.06 -20.74
CA ALA A 41 62.98 -23.94 -19.60
C ALA A 41 61.72 -23.61 -18.78
N ILE A 42 60.91 -24.63 -18.48
CA ILE A 42 59.77 -24.52 -17.58
C ILE A 42 60.32 -24.30 -16.17
N ILE A 43 60.22 -23.07 -15.67
CA ILE A 43 60.50 -22.77 -14.27
C ILE A 43 59.28 -23.22 -13.46
N PRO A 44 59.40 -24.16 -12.50
CA PRO A 44 58.30 -24.49 -11.63
C PRO A 44 58.00 -23.30 -10.73
N VAL A 45 56.80 -22.73 -10.87
CA VAL A 45 56.33 -21.68 -9.96
C VAL A 45 56.04 -22.36 -8.61
N PRO A 46 56.69 -21.96 -7.50
CA PRO A 46 56.35 -22.49 -6.20
C PRO A 46 54.95 -21.96 -5.85
N HIS A 47 53.95 -22.84 -5.86
CA HIS A 47 52.65 -22.56 -5.29
C HIS A 47 52.83 -22.47 -3.77
N THR A 48 53.13 -21.27 -3.28
CA THR A 48 52.92 -20.95 -1.88
C THR A 48 51.41 -20.86 -1.68
N VAL A 49 50.81 -21.94 -1.16
CA VAL A 49 49.48 -21.86 -0.55
C VAL A 49 49.66 -21.01 0.70
N GLN A 50 49.49 -19.69 0.56
CA GLN A 50 49.30 -18.86 1.73
C GLN A 50 47.99 -19.31 2.37
N ALA A 51 48.09 -19.96 3.53
CA ALA A 51 46.97 -20.06 4.44
C ALA A 51 46.44 -18.63 4.63
N SER A 52 45.22 -18.38 4.17
CA SER A 52 44.55 -17.11 4.36
C SER A 52 44.44 -16.89 5.85
N ARG A 53 45.37 -16.09 6.39
CA ARG A 53 45.28 -15.53 7.72
C ARG A 53 43.94 -14.81 7.72
N TRP A 54 42.99 -15.27 8.53
CA TRP A 54 41.74 -14.57 8.77
C TRP A 54 42.10 -13.18 9.25
N ILE A 55 42.19 -12.22 8.33
CA ILE A 55 42.07 -10.82 8.66
C ILE A 55 40.67 -10.76 9.23
N LYS A 56 40.57 -10.65 10.56
CA LYS A 56 39.35 -10.18 11.17
C LYS A 56 39.12 -8.82 10.51
N ASN A 57 38.24 -8.80 9.52
CA ASN A 57 37.75 -7.57 8.96
C ASN A 57 37.01 -6.89 10.10
N ASP A 58 37.72 -6.04 10.85
CA ASP A 58 37.11 -5.19 11.87
C ASP A 58 36.04 -4.28 11.24
N ALA A 59 36.00 -4.17 9.91
CA ALA A 59 34.91 -3.57 9.14
C ALA A 59 33.57 -4.34 9.21
N LEU A 60 33.57 -5.64 9.50
CA LEU A 60 32.33 -6.39 9.79
C LEU A 60 31.84 -6.13 11.23
N HIS A 61 32.73 -5.68 12.12
CA HIS A 61 32.40 -5.25 13.49
C HIS A 61 32.24 -3.73 13.63
N ALA A 62 32.59 -2.96 12.61
CA ALA A 62 32.29 -1.53 12.49
C ALA A 62 30.84 -1.25 12.03
N ARG A 63 29.93 -2.23 12.13
CA ARG A 63 28.48 -1.95 12.20
C ARG A 63 28.13 -1.46 13.61
N THR A 64 28.71 -0.35 14.01
CA THR A 64 28.46 0.30 15.31
C THR A 64 27.87 1.67 15.10
N ALA A 65 26.57 1.69 14.85
CA ALA A 65 25.62 2.63 15.45
C ALA A 65 24.20 2.09 15.19
N ALA A 66 23.63 1.53 16.25
CA ALA A 66 22.21 1.55 16.56
C ALA A 66 21.34 2.52 15.76
N CYS A 67 20.09 2.12 15.48
CA CYS A 67 19.05 3.00 14.94
C CYS A 67 19.24 3.29 13.43
N ASP A 68 19.17 2.25 12.59
CA ASP A 68 19.18 2.45 11.14
C ASP A 68 17.95 3.27 10.70
N ALA A 69 18.20 4.22 9.80
CA ALA A 69 17.31 5.08 8.99
C ALA A 69 15.98 5.54 9.63
N ASP A 70 15.74 6.85 9.59
CA ASP A 70 14.43 7.42 9.89
C ASP A 70 13.34 6.70 9.09
N MET A 71 12.33 6.21 9.81
CA MET A 71 11.08 5.79 9.21
C MET A 71 10.40 7.01 8.58
N PRO A 72 9.58 6.83 7.53
CA PRO A 72 8.79 7.92 6.98
C PRO A 72 8.04 8.66 8.08
N GLN A 73 8.04 10.00 8.05
CA GLN A 73 7.36 10.84 9.04
C GLN A 73 5.91 10.38 9.26
N GLY A 74 5.50 10.35 10.52
CA GLY A 74 4.11 10.14 10.88
C GLY A 74 3.33 11.44 10.81
N TYR A 75 2.11 11.36 10.29
CA TYR A 75 1.24 12.52 10.13
C TYR A 75 0.17 12.66 11.23
N GLY A 76 0.07 11.70 12.14
CA GLY A 76 -0.92 11.74 13.21
C GLY A 76 -0.51 12.64 14.38
N PRO A 77 -1.46 13.00 15.25
CA PRO A 77 -1.16 13.84 16.40
C PRO A 77 -0.19 13.13 17.36
N ARG A 78 0.77 13.89 17.88
CA ARG A 78 1.73 13.40 18.89
C ARG A 78 0.97 13.19 20.20
N VAL A 79 1.25 12.08 20.88
CA VAL A 79 0.85 11.92 22.28
C VAL A 79 1.62 12.98 23.08
N THR A 80 0.89 13.71 23.93
CA THR A 80 1.42 14.81 24.72
C THR A 80 1.12 14.57 26.20
N GLU A 81 1.86 15.26 27.05
CA GLU A 81 1.60 15.27 28.49
C GLU A 81 0.13 15.61 28.79
N PRO A 82 -0.51 14.94 29.77
CA PRO A 82 0.08 14.11 30.83
C PRO A 82 0.20 12.61 30.49
N PHE A 83 0.07 12.22 29.22
CA PHE A 83 0.12 10.81 28.81
C PHE A 83 1.56 10.37 28.52
N SER A 84 1.93 9.18 29.00
CA SER A 84 3.25 8.60 28.76
C SER A 84 3.49 8.32 27.27
N ASP A 85 4.73 8.48 26.81
CA ASP A 85 5.11 8.22 25.41
C ASP A 85 5.33 6.71 25.13
N ASP A 86 4.51 5.85 25.74
CA ASP A 86 4.53 4.39 25.65
C ASP A 86 3.22 3.85 25.03
N ALA A 87 3.08 2.53 24.97
CA ALA A 87 1.90 1.91 24.40
C ALA A 87 0.62 2.20 25.22
N GLN A 88 0.74 2.28 26.54
CA GLN A 88 -0.40 2.52 27.41
C GLN A 88 -0.88 3.97 27.30
N GLY A 89 0.03 4.95 27.30
CA GLY A 89 -0.32 6.35 27.08
C GLY A 89 -0.90 6.59 25.69
N PHE A 90 -0.41 5.89 24.67
CA PHE A 90 -1.01 5.93 23.33
C PHE A 90 -2.45 5.40 23.29
N LEU A 91 -2.73 4.25 23.92
CA LEU A 91 -4.09 3.68 23.97
C LEU A 91 -5.06 4.57 24.76
N ASN A 92 -4.56 5.22 25.82
CA ASN A 92 -5.36 6.08 26.68
C ASN A 92 -5.52 7.52 26.16
N PHE A 93 -4.88 7.89 25.05
CA PHE A 93 -4.90 9.26 24.55
C PHE A 93 -6.30 9.62 23.98
N PRO A 94 -7.06 10.53 24.63
CA PRO A 94 -8.49 10.70 24.37
C PRO A 94 -8.80 11.24 22.97
N LEU A 95 -7.88 12.02 22.38
CA LEU A 95 -8.05 12.60 21.05
C LEU A 95 -8.30 11.52 19.99
N PHE A 96 -7.71 10.33 20.11
CA PHE A 96 -7.94 9.24 19.15
C PHE A 96 -9.38 8.75 19.20
N ALA A 97 -9.95 8.59 20.39
CA ALA A 97 -11.33 8.19 20.59
C ALA A 97 -12.31 9.29 20.15
N GLU A 98 -11.96 10.55 20.37
CA GLU A 98 -12.72 11.72 19.91
C GLU A 98 -12.79 11.76 18.38
N LEU A 99 -11.63 11.72 17.70
CA LEU A 99 -11.56 11.77 16.24
C LEU A 99 -12.20 10.54 15.56
N ALA A 100 -12.00 9.34 16.11
CA ALA A 100 -12.69 8.14 15.63
C ALA A 100 -14.19 8.13 15.97
N GLY A 101 -14.56 8.86 17.03
CA GLY A 101 -15.92 9.09 17.47
C GLY A 101 -16.69 10.04 16.56
N ALA A 102 -15.99 11.06 16.07
CA ALA A 102 -16.47 12.09 15.17
C ALA A 102 -16.61 11.58 13.74
N SER A 103 -17.60 12.12 13.02
CA SER A 103 -17.79 11.92 11.57
C SER A 103 -17.73 10.45 11.10
N THR A 104 -18.62 9.60 11.62
CA THR A 104 -18.73 8.19 11.20
C THR A 104 -19.58 7.96 9.96
N ALA A 105 -20.21 9.00 9.43
CA ALA A 105 -20.97 8.92 8.19
C ALA A 105 -20.01 9.02 7.00
N VAL A 106 -20.08 8.01 6.12
CA VAL A 106 -19.27 7.92 4.90
C VAL A 106 -20.21 7.53 3.77
N ALA A 107 -20.32 8.36 2.75
CA ALA A 107 -21.26 8.12 1.64
C ALA A 107 -20.91 6.80 0.95
N GLY A 108 -21.92 5.93 0.74
CA GLY A 108 -21.72 4.62 0.10
C GLY A 108 -21.11 3.54 1.00
N TYR A 109 -20.86 3.82 2.29
CA TYR A 109 -20.27 2.86 3.22
C TYR A 109 -21.07 2.74 4.53
N LYS A 110 -21.10 1.52 5.08
CA LYS A 110 -21.63 1.21 6.41
C LYS A 110 -20.50 0.97 7.40
N LEU A 111 -20.62 1.57 8.58
CA LEU A 111 -19.72 1.34 9.71
C LEU A 111 -19.97 -0.06 10.30
N ALA A 112 -18.93 -0.88 10.37
CA ALA A 112 -18.98 -2.25 10.92
C ALA A 112 -18.30 -2.39 12.29
N ALA A 113 -17.36 -1.50 12.61
CA ALA A 113 -16.77 -1.38 13.94
C ALA A 113 -16.35 0.07 14.17
N LYS A 114 -16.54 0.55 15.40
CA LYS A 114 -16.21 1.91 15.81
C LYS A 114 -15.19 1.90 16.95
N ASN A 115 -14.21 2.82 16.87
CA ASN A 115 -13.24 3.17 17.90
C ASN A 115 -12.67 1.94 18.63
N LYS A 116 -12.00 1.06 17.88
CA LYS A 116 -11.34 -0.13 18.44
C LYS A 116 -9.85 0.10 18.64
N GLU A 117 -9.29 -0.59 19.61
CA GLU A 117 -7.84 -0.61 19.91
C GLU A 117 -7.10 -1.73 19.16
N THR A 118 -7.59 -2.05 17.96
CA THR A 118 -7.13 -3.18 17.15
C THR A 118 -7.47 -2.94 15.69
N THR A 119 -6.72 -3.58 14.80
CA THR A 119 -6.94 -3.53 13.35
C THR A 119 -7.21 -4.93 12.81
N VAL A 120 -7.59 -5.01 11.53
CA VAL A 120 -7.91 -6.26 10.84
C VAL A 120 -6.70 -7.18 10.86
N GLY A 121 -6.90 -8.40 11.36
CA GLY A 121 -5.88 -9.44 11.37
C GLY A 121 -5.79 -10.21 10.06
N LYS A 122 -4.69 -10.95 9.89
CA LYS A 122 -4.53 -11.88 8.77
C LYS A 122 -5.38 -13.13 9.01
N LYS A 123 -6.30 -13.43 8.09
CA LYS A 123 -7.04 -14.70 7.99
C LYS A 123 -7.03 -15.16 6.53
N ALA A 124 -7.11 -16.46 6.27
CA ALA A 124 -7.07 -17.01 4.91
C ALA A 124 -8.16 -16.42 3.98
N VAL A 125 -9.31 -16.05 4.55
CA VAL A 125 -10.44 -15.46 3.81
C VAL A 125 -10.32 -13.96 3.59
N ILE A 126 -9.42 -13.27 4.30
CA ILE A 126 -9.26 -11.81 4.23
C ILE A 126 -8.18 -11.47 3.22
N HIS A 127 -8.58 -10.80 2.15
CA HIS A 127 -7.68 -10.38 1.08
C HIS A 127 -7.40 -8.89 1.23
N SER A 128 -6.19 -8.54 1.67
CA SER A 128 -5.75 -7.15 1.73
C SER A 128 -5.28 -6.66 0.37
N LEU A 129 -5.67 -5.44 0.01
CA LEU A 129 -5.25 -4.75 -1.21
C LEU A 129 -4.14 -3.72 -0.94
N GLY A 130 -3.60 -3.69 0.28
CA GLY A 130 -2.57 -2.74 0.70
C GLY A 130 -3.07 -1.69 1.69
N GLN A 131 -2.21 -0.73 1.97
CA GLN A 131 -2.45 0.36 2.90
C GLN A 131 -1.68 1.61 2.50
N ASN A 132 -2.13 2.77 2.97
CA ASN A 132 -1.42 4.03 2.87
C ASN A 132 -1.58 4.86 4.15
N ASN A 133 -0.68 5.82 4.32
CA ASN A 133 -0.73 6.80 5.39
C ASN A 133 -1.43 8.06 4.86
N ILE A 134 -2.25 8.69 5.70
CA ILE A 134 -2.91 9.97 5.40
C ILE A 134 -2.59 10.99 6.51
N ASP A 135 -2.81 12.26 6.22
CA ASP A 135 -2.45 13.36 7.11
C ASP A 135 -3.49 13.70 8.17
N THR A 136 -4.76 13.45 7.86
CA THR A 136 -5.89 13.78 8.73
C THR A 136 -6.76 12.55 8.93
N TYR A 137 -7.27 12.33 10.14
CA TYR A 137 -8.22 11.26 10.39
C TYR A 137 -9.57 11.62 9.74
N ASN A 138 -9.75 11.21 8.49
CA ASN A 138 -10.96 11.44 7.71
C ASN A 138 -11.34 10.16 6.96
N PRO A 139 -12.38 9.42 7.43
CA PRO A 139 -12.84 8.21 6.77
C PRO A 139 -13.25 8.40 5.29
N GLN A 140 -13.67 9.60 4.88
CA GLN A 140 -14.04 9.88 3.50
C GLN A 140 -12.84 9.81 2.55
N ILE A 141 -11.63 10.15 3.01
CA ILE A 141 -10.41 10.03 2.20
C ILE A 141 -10.14 8.55 1.89
N CYS A 142 -10.20 7.68 2.91
CA CYS A 142 -10.05 6.24 2.70
C CYS A 142 -11.15 5.65 1.81
N ALA A 143 -12.38 6.15 1.92
CA ALA A 143 -13.49 5.72 1.07
C ALA A 143 -13.22 6.04 -0.41
N THR A 144 -12.86 7.28 -0.73
CA THR A 144 -12.49 7.69 -2.09
C THR A 144 -11.31 6.88 -2.63
N GLN A 145 -10.32 6.55 -1.80
CA GLN A 145 -9.20 5.71 -2.21
C GLN A 145 -9.63 4.27 -2.48
N CYS A 146 -10.50 3.70 -1.65
CA CYS A 146 -11.09 2.38 -1.88
C CYS A 146 -11.97 2.37 -3.14
N ASP A 147 -12.73 3.42 -3.43
CA ASP A 147 -13.54 3.50 -4.66
C ASP A 147 -12.71 3.50 -5.94
N ASN A 148 -11.52 4.10 -5.88
CA ASN A 148 -10.58 4.11 -7.00
C ASN A 148 -9.70 2.85 -7.08
N LEU A 149 -9.80 1.93 -6.10
CA LEU A 149 -9.02 0.71 -6.05
C LEU A 149 -9.86 -0.48 -6.54
N PRO A 150 -9.53 -1.09 -7.70
CA PRO A 150 -10.31 -2.19 -8.25
C PRO A 150 -10.49 -3.34 -7.26
N GLY A 151 -11.74 -3.75 -7.05
CA GLY A 151 -12.08 -4.84 -6.15
C GLY A 151 -12.13 -4.46 -4.66
N CYS A 152 -11.87 -3.21 -4.28
CA CYS A 152 -12.00 -2.80 -2.88
C CYS A 152 -13.47 -2.69 -2.46
N VAL A 153 -13.82 -3.40 -1.39
CA VAL A 153 -15.19 -3.45 -0.84
C VAL A 153 -15.25 -3.08 0.64
N ALA A 154 -14.10 -2.92 1.29
CA ALA A 154 -13.98 -2.53 2.69
C ALA A 154 -12.67 -1.79 2.95
N PHE A 155 -12.67 -0.92 3.95
CA PHE A 155 -11.46 -0.27 4.45
C PHE A 155 -11.49 -0.14 5.98
N ASN A 156 -10.30 -0.06 6.59
CA ASN A 156 -10.12 0.23 8.01
C ASN A 156 -9.22 1.45 8.16
N ILE A 157 -9.69 2.47 8.88
CA ILE A 157 -8.92 3.66 9.24
C ILE A 157 -8.57 3.62 10.73
N TYR A 158 -7.31 3.91 11.09
CA TYR A 158 -6.84 3.82 12.47
C TYR A 158 -5.56 4.61 12.73
N PHE A 159 -5.33 4.96 14.00
CA PHE A 159 -4.05 5.49 14.47
C PHE A 159 -3.12 4.32 14.84
N GLN A 160 -1.85 4.39 14.48
CA GLN A 160 -0.85 3.40 14.86
C GLN A 160 0.38 4.05 15.50
N ARG A 161 0.76 3.57 16.68
CA ARG A 161 2.03 3.90 17.33
C ARG A 161 3.16 3.21 16.57
N SER A 162 4.03 4.00 15.95
CA SER A 162 5.12 3.50 15.10
C SER A 162 6.46 4.05 15.60
N PRO A 163 7.56 3.32 15.49
CA PRO A 163 8.86 3.83 15.90
C PRO A 163 9.39 4.82 14.86
N ARG A 164 10.03 5.91 15.29
CA ARG A 164 10.61 6.92 14.38
C ARG A 164 11.85 6.41 13.62
N VAL A 165 12.54 5.43 14.18
CA VAL A 165 13.69 4.73 13.58
C VAL A 165 13.47 3.23 13.70
N ALA A 166 14.10 2.40 12.86
CA ALA A 166 13.92 0.95 12.95
C ALA A 166 14.45 0.41 14.30
N PRO A 167 13.64 -0.32 15.11
CA PRO A 167 14.11 -0.92 16.35
C PRO A 167 15.15 -2.01 16.09
N SER A 168 16.26 -2.00 16.82
CA SER A 168 17.28 -3.07 16.76
C SER A 168 17.05 -4.07 17.89
N SER A 169 17.18 -5.37 17.59
CA SER A 169 17.10 -6.46 18.57
C SER A 169 18.43 -6.76 19.27
N THR A 170 19.54 -6.19 18.80
CA THR A 170 20.86 -6.45 19.38
C THR A 170 21.24 -5.36 20.39
N SER A 171 21.78 -5.76 21.54
CA SER A 171 22.31 -4.87 22.59
C SER A 171 23.43 -3.94 22.13
N ASN A 172 24.01 -4.21 20.95
CA ASN A 172 25.06 -3.42 20.32
C ASN A 172 24.48 -2.29 19.45
N GLY A 173 23.16 -2.28 19.27
CA GLY A 173 22.38 -1.18 18.71
C GLY A 173 21.47 -0.55 19.77
N ALA A 174 21.93 0.51 20.43
CA ALA A 174 21.25 1.49 21.29
C ALA A 174 19.85 2.05 20.88
N CYS A 175 18.96 1.30 20.21
CA CYS A 175 17.55 1.65 20.01
C CYS A 175 16.60 0.45 20.17
N PRO A 176 16.49 -0.12 21.38
CA PRO A 176 15.53 -1.21 21.61
C PRO A 176 14.07 -0.71 21.62
N SER A 177 13.85 0.54 22.04
CA SER A 177 12.55 1.25 22.01
C SER A 177 12.77 2.73 21.64
N PRO A 178 12.75 3.09 20.35
CA PRO A 178 12.95 4.47 19.91
C PRO A 178 11.75 5.38 20.19
N GLU A 179 11.94 6.69 20.00
CA GLU A 179 10.84 7.68 20.09
C GLU A 179 9.68 7.27 19.17
N PRO A 180 8.44 7.24 19.68
CA PRO A 180 7.29 6.92 18.86
C PRO A 180 6.83 8.11 18.01
N MET A 181 6.09 7.77 16.97
CA MET A 181 5.34 8.69 16.13
C MET A 181 3.98 8.06 15.84
N THR A 182 2.99 8.91 15.56
CA THR A 182 1.64 8.48 15.21
C THR A 182 1.47 8.47 13.70
N ASN A 183 1.01 7.35 13.16
CA ASN A 183 0.57 7.25 11.77
C ASN A 183 -0.96 7.13 11.72
N ILE A 184 -1.57 7.62 10.63
CA ILE A 184 -2.98 7.42 10.33
C ILE A 184 -3.07 6.55 9.09
N PHE A 185 -3.38 5.27 9.28
CA PHE A 185 -3.45 4.33 8.17
C PHE A 185 -4.86 4.17 7.65
N CYS A 186 -4.99 4.09 6.33
CA CYS A 186 -6.11 3.44 5.65
C CYS A 186 -5.60 2.08 5.14
N SER A 187 -6.24 0.97 5.55
CA SER A 187 -6.00 -0.36 5.00
C SER A 187 -7.21 -0.83 4.19
N TYR A 188 -6.97 -1.45 3.04
CA TYR A 188 -8.00 -1.81 2.05
C TYR A 188 -8.15 -3.31 1.89
N TYR A 189 -9.37 -3.74 1.57
CA TYR A 189 -9.71 -5.16 1.47
C TYR A 189 -10.69 -5.43 0.34
N SER A 190 -10.50 -6.56 -0.35
CA SER A 190 -11.46 -7.09 -1.34
C SER A 190 -12.47 -8.07 -0.74
N THR A 191 -12.51 -8.16 0.58
CA THR A 191 -13.47 -8.97 1.33
C THR A 191 -14.24 -8.06 2.27
N LYS A 192 -15.56 -8.27 2.40
CA LYS A 192 -16.36 -7.61 3.45
C LYS A 192 -15.88 -8.09 4.81
N LEU A 193 -15.83 -7.18 5.77
CA LEU A 193 -15.28 -7.44 7.10
C LEU A 193 -16.30 -7.17 8.17
N THR A 194 -16.11 -7.80 9.32
CA THR A 194 -16.92 -7.60 10.52
C THR A 194 -16.04 -7.16 11.68
N ALA A 195 -16.65 -6.70 12.78
CA ALA A 195 -15.93 -6.39 14.01
C ALA A 195 -15.07 -7.57 14.52
N ARG A 196 -15.43 -8.83 14.21
CA ARG A 196 -14.69 -10.04 14.61
C ARG A 196 -13.38 -10.24 13.82
N ASP A 197 -13.15 -9.44 12.80
CA ASP A 197 -11.94 -9.50 11.98
C ASP A 197 -10.84 -8.58 12.52
N LEU A 198 -11.17 -7.67 13.44
CA LEU A 198 -10.22 -6.81 14.13
C LEU A 198 -9.55 -7.59 15.27
N ILE A 199 -8.48 -8.31 14.95
CA ILE A 199 -7.76 -9.18 15.89
C ILE A 199 -6.26 -8.93 15.95
N ARG A 200 -5.74 -7.89 15.27
CA ARG A 200 -4.33 -7.53 15.30
C ARG A 200 -4.08 -6.56 16.45
N TYR A 201 -3.82 -7.14 17.62
CA TYR A 201 -3.43 -6.43 18.83
C TYR A 201 -1.91 -6.33 18.92
N GLY A 202 -1.41 -5.19 19.42
CA GLY A 202 -0.06 -5.03 20.01
C GLY A 202 1.06 -5.89 19.43
N GLU A 203 1.70 -5.47 18.33
CA GLU A 203 2.86 -6.16 17.77
C GLU A 203 4.16 -5.66 18.43
N MET A 204 5.01 -6.58 18.89
CA MET A 204 6.33 -6.23 19.39
C MET A 204 7.37 -6.17 18.27
N ARG A 205 8.17 -5.10 18.23
CA ARG A 205 9.37 -4.97 17.40
C ARG A 205 10.56 -4.59 18.27
N GLY A 206 11.39 -5.58 18.61
CA GLY A 206 12.37 -5.41 19.68
C GLY A 206 11.63 -5.20 21.01
N GLN A 207 11.93 -4.09 21.71
CA GLN A 207 11.20 -3.68 22.92
C GLN A 207 10.12 -2.62 22.63
N PHE A 208 9.95 -2.19 21.38
CA PHE A 208 8.92 -1.25 20.99
C PHE A 208 7.58 -1.98 20.73
N GLN A 209 6.52 -1.56 21.40
CA GLN A 209 5.17 -2.07 21.16
C GLN A 209 4.41 -1.17 20.18
N ILE A 210 4.02 -1.76 19.04
CA ILE A 210 3.14 -1.16 18.05
C ILE A 210 1.70 -1.44 18.47
N VAL A 211 1.00 -0.40 18.90
CA VAL A 211 -0.42 -0.45 19.25
C VAL A 211 -1.26 0.36 18.26
N VAL A 212 -2.54 0.05 18.23
CA VAL A 212 -3.54 0.69 17.37
C VAL A 212 -4.63 1.28 18.24
N ALA A 213 -5.10 2.48 17.91
CA ALA A 213 -6.22 3.14 18.57
C ALA A 213 -7.14 3.79 17.53
N GLY A 214 -8.37 4.13 17.93
CA GLY A 214 -9.31 4.84 17.05
C GLY A 214 -9.65 4.09 15.77
N SER A 215 -9.69 2.75 15.80
CA SER A 215 -9.91 1.95 14.60
C SER A 215 -11.38 1.88 14.21
N ASN A 216 -11.72 2.39 13.03
CA ASN A 216 -13.04 2.33 12.43
C ASN A 216 -13.01 1.45 11.17
N LEU A 217 -13.94 0.49 11.08
CA LEU A 217 -14.05 -0.42 9.94
C LEU A 217 -15.31 -0.10 9.13
N TYR A 218 -15.15 0.00 7.82
CA TYR A 218 -16.23 0.34 6.89
C TYR A 218 -16.33 -0.70 5.77
N ASN A 219 -17.56 -1.00 5.36
CA ASN A 219 -17.85 -1.82 4.19
C ASN A 219 -18.68 -1.01 3.20
N LYS A 220 -18.48 -1.19 1.89
CA LYS A 220 -19.41 -0.63 0.89
C LYS A 220 -20.84 -1.07 1.19
N ILE A 221 -21.80 -0.22 0.92
CA ILE A 221 -23.21 -0.61 0.89
C ILE A 221 -23.43 -1.30 -0.45
N ASP A 222 -23.98 -2.51 -0.42
CA ASP A 222 -24.29 -3.22 -1.64
C ASP A 222 -25.59 -2.62 -2.21
N GLU A 223 -25.50 -1.66 -3.13
CA GLU A 223 -26.68 -1.02 -3.74
C GLU A 223 -27.57 -2.05 -4.47
N GLN A 224 -26.99 -3.13 -4.98
CA GLN A 224 -27.70 -4.24 -5.61
C GLN A 224 -28.57 -5.05 -4.64
N ALA A 225 -28.39 -4.91 -3.32
CA ALA A 225 -29.31 -5.49 -2.34
C ALA A 225 -30.67 -4.75 -2.31
N PHE A 226 -30.72 -3.51 -2.81
CA PHE A 226 -31.94 -2.72 -2.89
C PHE A 226 -32.72 -2.91 -4.20
N GLU A 227 -32.08 -3.39 -5.26
CA GLU A 227 -32.70 -3.56 -6.58
C GLU A 227 -33.70 -4.73 -6.64
N TRP A 228 -33.64 -5.66 -5.68
CA TRP A 228 -34.61 -6.77 -5.55
C TRP A 228 -35.76 -6.48 -4.57
N LEU A 229 -35.78 -5.33 -3.91
CA LEU A 229 -36.95 -4.92 -3.13
C LEU A 229 -37.96 -4.26 -4.07
N PRO A 230 -39.23 -4.71 -4.12
CA PRO A 230 -40.24 -4.04 -4.91
C PRO A 230 -40.32 -2.58 -4.46
N ARG A 231 -40.36 -1.66 -5.41
CA ARG A 231 -40.38 -0.19 -5.22
C ARG A 231 -41.46 0.29 -4.24
N SER A 232 -42.44 -0.56 -3.91
CA SER A 232 -43.51 -0.34 -2.94
C SER A 232 -43.09 -0.41 -1.46
N THR A 233 -41.87 -0.85 -1.14
CA THR A 233 -41.39 -0.94 0.26
C THR A 233 -40.30 0.06 0.63
N MET A 234 -39.89 0.95 -0.29
CA MET A 234 -39.05 2.10 0.07
C MET A 234 -39.90 3.09 0.89
N PRO A 235 -39.48 3.44 2.12
CA PRO A 235 -40.17 4.50 2.86
C PRO A 235 -40.02 5.82 2.10
N LEU A 236 -41.14 6.32 1.57
CA LEU A 236 -41.31 7.67 1.04
C LEU A 236 -41.20 8.68 2.20
N THR A 237 -40.01 8.91 2.74
CA THR A 237 -39.75 10.08 3.59
C THR A 237 -38.28 10.47 3.51
N LEU A 238 -37.89 11.06 2.39
CA LEU A 238 -36.91 12.15 2.40
C LEU A 238 -37.23 13.08 1.23
N GLU A 239 -38.47 13.55 1.17
CA GLU A 239 -38.75 14.74 0.38
C GLU A 239 -38.11 15.92 1.10
N ALA A 240 -37.10 16.48 0.44
CA ALA A 240 -36.54 17.77 0.77
C ALA A 240 -37.69 18.77 0.90
N GLN A 241 -37.83 19.34 2.08
CA GLN A 241 -38.76 20.44 2.33
C GLN A 241 -38.16 21.67 1.65
N GLU A 242 -38.51 21.85 0.37
CA GLU A 242 -38.24 23.08 -0.37
C GLU A 242 -39.11 24.19 0.25
N VAL A 243 -38.46 25.06 1.02
CA VAL A 243 -39.08 26.25 1.61
C VAL A 243 -39.36 27.23 0.46
N ALA A 244 -40.61 27.23 -0.01
CA ALA A 244 -41.11 28.30 -0.88
C ALA A 244 -41.37 29.58 -0.05
N PRO A 245 -41.13 30.78 -0.61
CA PRO A 245 -41.19 32.04 0.12
C PRO A 245 -42.65 32.45 0.42
N MET A 246 -42.87 32.99 1.63
CA MET A 246 -44.13 33.66 1.96
C MET A 246 -44.21 34.99 1.21
N ASN A 247 -45.21 35.15 0.33
CA ASN A 247 -45.66 36.45 -0.14
C ASN A 247 -47.16 36.61 0.11
N GLU A 248 -47.43 37.60 0.96
CA GLU A 248 -48.50 38.59 1.00
C GLU A 248 -49.87 38.32 0.34
N GLY A 249 -50.91 38.55 1.15
CA GLY A 249 -52.09 39.32 0.73
C GLY A 249 -53.27 38.54 0.18
N GLU A 250 -54.37 38.50 0.93
CA GLU A 250 -55.63 39.17 0.56
C GLU A 250 -56.89 38.52 1.19
N ASN A 251 -57.68 39.40 1.84
CA ASN A 251 -59.12 39.37 2.12
C ASN A 251 -59.84 38.07 2.49
N ILE A 252 -60.38 38.04 3.71
CA ILE A 252 -61.78 37.63 3.87
C ILE A 252 -62.49 38.50 4.91
N SER A 253 -63.42 39.31 4.41
CA SER A 253 -64.50 39.97 5.14
C SER A 253 -65.50 38.94 5.68
N LYS A 254 -65.82 39.01 6.98
CA LYS A 254 -67.19 39.04 7.55
C LYS A 254 -67.13 39.19 9.06
#